data_AF-A0A1I6VI84-F1
#
_entry.id   AF-A0A1I6VI84-F1
#
_cell.length_a   1.000
_cell.length_b   1.000
_cell.length_c   1.000
_cell.angle_alpha   90.00
_cell.angle_beta   90.00
_cell.angle_gamma   90.00
#
_symmetry.space_group_name_H-M   'P 1'
#
loop_
_entity.id
_entity.type
_entity.pdbx_description
1 polymer ?
#
loop_
_entity_poly.entity_id
_entity_poly.type
_entity_poly.pdbx_seq_one_letter_code
_entity_poly.pdbx_strand_id
1 'polypeptide(L)'
;MAKFSNQFLSYYDEFPKGDAEKNMVFLPIWIWRIWAPVAGKTKNINVFQKTMLEFLYIGRHDRQEIANWIGVDVELVNLIIDTELKPHGWIQCDAKDQKITLTTEGMRILDDEIDRNEDLQAYYLVQDAITGELWHRLIPNDLALLDVQEIGSSIHIQGSRDSGKSISVFLVEPRETKEPQAAPTPYKITQTIKNHNMAMRGTLVRDHEQKVKYVDGKNLKNYEFYPQKPEAFFILSHLEESLDSSHVCQLQDPCHVSKYDEWIQNLHFDLATKHQGFSKKIKRYLKQDIDNEETIDEFETRLLEEISFELSVDFPFSQRIENLTQHLKRLLTRKKKLEETRNYYDIDDLLSQCQKALEACFKHMLCQWKHKHANTTPLKLNYDQLKTILILQVGDLIPENSLEKLKLVNSAHVYSANGYSAGKFPQVRVSLKPLIVSNLLCVSENQQHPLILRDKYQKDLDQLIEICERRNDGNHDSGEEVDISTALNLSEFTLDWISFYTAIEA
;
A
#
# COMPACT_ATOMS: atom_id res chain seq x y z
N MET A 1 36.18 -15.02 11.18
CA MET A 1 35.80 -13.94 10.24
C MET A 1 35.23 -12.80 11.07
N ALA A 2 35.51 -11.55 10.73
CA ALA A 2 34.88 -10.42 11.43
C ALA A 2 33.40 -10.39 11.07
N LYS A 3 32.53 -10.33 12.09
CA LYS A 3 31.08 -10.23 11.91
C LYS A 3 30.73 -8.87 11.31
N PHE A 4 29.78 -8.82 10.37
CA PHE A 4 29.40 -7.59 9.66
C PHE A 4 28.93 -6.49 10.61
N SER A 5 28.02 -6.83 11.53
CA SER A 5 27.55 -5.95 12.60
C SER A 5 27.04 -6.76 13.79
N ASN A 6 27.02 -6.13 14.97
CA ASN A 6 26.35 -6.62 16.17
C ASN A 6 25.10 -5.81 16.53
N GLN A 7 24.70 -4.87 15.67
CA GLN A 7 23.55 -4.01 15.90
C GLN A 7 22.41 -4.41 14.97
N PHE A 8 21.22 -4.54 15.57
CA PHE A 8 20.01 -5.00 14.89
C PHE A 8 18.92 -3.94 15.06
N LEU A 9 18.14 -3.72 14.01
CA LEU A 9 17.06 -2.76 13.95
C LEU A 9 15.74 -3.46 13.64
N SER A 10 14.66 -3.03 14.27
CA SER A 10 13.31 -3.51 13.98
C SER A 10 12.29 -2.37 14.12
N TYR A 11 11.50 -2.17 13.06
CA TYR A 11 10.42 -1.18 13.03
C TYR A 11 9.03 -1.83 13.13
N TYR A 12 8.97 -3.08 13.60
CA TYR A 12 7.71 -3.75 13.94
C TYR A 12 7.17 -3.24 15.28
N ASP A 13 5.91 -2.80 15.30
CA ASP A 13 5.18 -2.52 16.54
C ASP A 13 4.94 -3.83 17.33
N GLU A 14 4.53 -4.89 16.61
CA GLU A 14 4.45 -6.26 17.11
C GLU A 14 5.05 -7.23 16.08
N PHE A 15 5.74 -8.26 16.57
CA PHE A 15 6.30 -9.28 15.69
C PHE A 15 5.21 -10.11 15.01
N PRO A 16 5.30 -10.34 13.68
CA PRO A 16 4.35 -11.17 12.97
C PRO A 16 4.39 -12.61 13.51
N LYS A 17 3.22 -13.24 13.56
CA LYS A 17 3.01 -14.60 14.07
C LYS A 17 2.82 -15.59 12.92
N GLY A 18 2.95 -16.89 13.22
CA GLY A 18 2.68 -17.96 12.26
C GLY A 18 3.79 -18.11 11.22
N ASP A 19 3.44 -18.19 9.93
CA ASP A 19 4.44 -18.40 8.89
C ASP A 19 5.31 -17.17 8.63
N ALA A 20 4.80 -15.96 8.83
CA ALA A 20 5.61 -14.75 8.74
C ALA A 20 6.71 -14.72 9.81
N GLU A 21 6.43 -15.21 11.04
CA GLU A 21 7.42 -15.38 12.11
C GLU A 21 8.59 -16.29 11.68
N LYS A 22 8.27 -17.43 11.07
CA LYS A 22 9.27 -18.42 10.60
C LYS A 22 10.09 -17.90 9.42
N ASN A 23 9.61 -16.88 8.74
CA ASN A 23 10.21 -16.34 7.52
C ASN A 23 10.74 -14.92 7.71
N MET A 24 11.00 -14.55 8.96
CA MET A 24 11.80 -13.39 9.31
C MET A 24 13.24 -13.52 8.83
N VAL A 25 13.77 -12.37 8.42
CA VAL A 25 15.10 -12.24 7.83
C VAL A 25 15.73 -10.94 8.29
N PHE A 26 16.99 -11.01 8.73
CA PHE A 26 17.82 -9.84 8.97
C PHE A 26 18.63 -9.50 7.71
N LEU A 27 18.38 -8.30 7.17
CA LEU A 27 19.04 -7.77 5.99
C LEU A 27 20.25 -6.90 6.39
N PRO A 28 21.42 -7.07 5.78
CA PRO A 28 22.60 -6.29 6.10
C PRO A 28 22.53 -4.93 5.42
N ILE A 29 22.70 -3.86 6.19
CA ILE A 29 22.62 -2.50 5.70
C ILE A 29 23.76 -1.63 6.23
N TRP A 30 24.12 -0.63 5.43
CA TRP A 30 24.94 0.50 5.80
C TRP A 30 24.05 1.72 6.00
N ILE A 31 24.20 2.43 7.11
CA ILE A 31 23.47 3.68 7.35
C ILE A 31 24.39 4.89 7.19
N TRP A 32 23.87 5.94 6.54
CA TRP A 32 24.54 7.23 6.38
C TRP A 32 23.73 8.33 7.04
N ARG A 33 24.34 9.07 7.96
CA ARG A 33 23.68 10.18 8.66
C ARG A 33 23.63 11.46 7.82
N ILE A 34 22.46 12.01 7.60
CA ILE A 34 22.25 13.35 7.06
C ILE A 34 21.61 14.22 8.14
N TRP A 35 21.79 15.53 8.05
CA TRP A 35 21.10 16.48 8.91
C TRP A 35 20.04 17.19 8.07
N ALA A 36 18.79 17.13 8.49
CA ALA A 36 17.70 17.76 7.75
C ALA A 36 16.71 18.44 8.72
N PRO A 37 15.98 19.48 8.27
CA PRO A 37 15.00 20.16 9.10
C PRO A 37 13.91 19.23 9.64
N VAL A 38 13.44 19.50 10.86
CA VAL A 38 12.39 18.70 11.51
C VAL A 38 11.06 18.74 10.75
N ALA A 39 10.42 17.58 10.69
CA ALA A 39 9.07 17.33 10.23
C ALA A 39 8.00 18.31 10.73
N GLY A 40 7.27 18.97 9.83
CA GLY A 40 6.03 19.69 10.18
C GLY A 40 6.19 21.12 10.69
N LYS A 41 7.42 21.66 10.78
CA LYS A 41 7.64 23.12 10.89
C LYS A 41 7.56 23.73 9.49
N THR A 42 6.37 24.21 9.09
CA THR A 42 6.15 24.85 7.79
C THR A 42 6.88 26.18 7.68
N LYS A 43 7.57 26.39 6.55
CA LYS A 43 7.98 27.73 6.10
C LYS A 43 6.73 28.62 5.96
N ASN A 44 6.62 29.65 6.80
CA ASN A 44 5.62 30.70 6.62
C ASN A 44 6.13 31.88 5.78
N ILE A 45 7.43 31.94 5.47
CA ILE A 45 8.00 33.02 4.65
C ILE A 45 8.92 32.49 3.54
N ASN A 46 8.87 33.14 2.36
CA ASN A 46 9.74 32.88 1.23
C ASN A 46 11.07 33.65 1.36
N VAL A 47 12.08 33.32 0.53
CA VAL A 47 13.43 33.92 0.62
C VAL A 47 13.40 35.44 0.43
N PHE A 48 12.57 35.94 -0.49
CA PHE A 48 12.45 37.39 -0.75
C PHE A 48 11.82 38.12 0.45
N GLN A 49 10.73 37.58 1.00
CA GLN A 49 10.09 38.09 2.20
C GLN A 49 11.07 38.10 3.39
N LYS A 50 11.83 37.02 3.58
CA LYS A 50 12.87 36.93 4.62
C LYS A 50 13.90 38.04 4.48
N THR A 51 14.51 38.16 3.30
CA THR A 51 15.53 39.20 3.03
C THR A 51 14.98 40.60 3.26
N MET A 52 13.72 40.87 2.89
CA MET A 52 13.08 42.16 3.15
C MET A 52 12.87 42.43 4.65
N LEU A 53 12.42 41.42 5.41
CA LEU A 53 12.27 41.53 6.86
C LEU A 53 13.64 41.73 7.56
N GLU A 54 14.70 41.06 7.09
CA GLU A 54 16.08 41.24 7.57
C GLU A 54 16.59 42.67 7.33
N PHE A 55 16.35 43.24 6.15
CA PHE A 55 16.71 44.64 5.86
C PHE A 55 15.99 45.61 6.80
N LEU A 56 14.70 45.38 7.06
CA LEU A 56 13.91 46.19 7.98
C LEU A 56 14.41 46.04 9.43
N TYR A 57 14.84 44.84 9.83
CA TYR A 57 15.42 44.55 11.15
C TYR A 57 16.71 45.32 11.40
N ILE A 58 17.60 45.40 10.40
CA ILE A 58 18.85 46.19 10.49
C ILE A 58 18.65 47.71 10.28
N GLY A 59 17.40 48.18 10.26
CA GLY A 59 17.05 49.60 10.20
C GLY A 59 17.03 50.21 8.79
N ARG A 60 16.94 49.40 7.74
CA ARG A 60 16.82 49.87 6.35
C ARG A 60 15.37 49.93 5.96
N HIS A 61 14.82 51.14 5.89
CA HIS A 61 13.39 51.38 5.68
C HIS A 61 13.06 51.94 4.30
N ASP A 62 14.07 52.28 3.49
CA ASP A 62 13.88 52.84 2.15
C ASP A 62 13.68 51.74 1.10
N ARG A 63 12.56 51.82 0.36
CA ARG A 63 12.16 50.80 -0.61
C ARG A 63 13.08 50.74 -1.82
N GLN A 64 13.61 51.88 -2.25
CA GLN A 64 14.50 51.97 -3.39
C GLN A 64 15.89 51.39 -3.04
N GLU A 65 16.38 51.66 -1.83
CA GLU A 65 17.57 51.00 -1.30
C GLU A 65 17.35 49.49 -1.27
N ILE A 66 16.28 49.01 -0.62
CA ILE A 66 15.99 47.57 -0.53
C ILE A 66 15.96 46.90 -1.92
N ALA A 67 15.31 47.54 -2.91
CA ALA A 67 15.26 47.05 -4.28
C ALA A 67 16.67 46.94 -4.91
N ASN A 68 17.50 47.97 -4.75
CA ASN A 68 18.87 47.98 -5.25
C ASN A 68 19.75 46.92 -4.60
N TRP A 69 19.60 46.68 -3.29
CA TRP A 69 20.37 45.67 -2.55
C TRP A 69 19.96 44.24 -2.89
N ILE A 70 18.67 43.99 -3.10
CA ILE A 70 18.15 42.68 -3.52
C ILE A 70 18.40 42.44 -5.03
N GLY A 71 18.64 43.49 -5.80
CA GLY A 71 18.87 43.42 -7.25
C GLY A 71 17.57 43.22 -8.05
N VAL A 72 16.46 43.80 -7.59
CA VAL A 72 15.14 43.70 -8.21
C VAL A 72 14.54 45.08 -8.46
N ASP A 73 13.49 45.13 -9.28
CA ASP A 73 12.73 46.36 -9.52
C ASP A 73 11.95 46.79 -8.25
N VAL A 74 11.88 48.10 -8.00
CA VAL A 74 11.18 48.67 -6.84
C VAL A 74 9.68 48.36 -6.87
N GLU A 75 9.09 48.16 -8.06
CA GLU A 75 7.69 47.74 -8.21
C GLU A 75 7.44 46.34 -7.64
N LEU A 76 8.40 45.42 -7.73
CA LEU A 76 8.28 44.09 -7.13
C LEU A 76 8.34 44.17 -5.60
N VAL A 77 9.20 45.05 -5.07
CA VAL A 77 9.30 45.32 -3.63
C VAL A 77 7.99 45.91 -3.12
N ASN A 78 7.42 46.89 -3.84
CA ASN A 78 6.11 47.47 -3.52
C ASN A 78 4.99 46.42 -3.56
N LEU A 79 4.95 45.58 -4.59
CA LEU A 79 3.98 44.51 -4.73
C LEU A 79 4.02 43.57 -3.52
N ILE A 80 5.19 43.04 -3.17
CA ILE A 80 5.35 42.11 -2.04
C ILE A 80 4.96 42.77 -0.71
N ILE A 81 5.31 44.05 -0.51
CA ILE A 81 4.91 44.81 0.68
C ILE A 81 3.39 44.90 0.78
N ASP A 82 2.72 45.31 -0.31
CA ASP A 82 1.30 45.64 -0.28
C ASP A 82 0.38 44.42 -0.37
N THR A 83 0.81 43.34 -1.04
CA THR A 83 -0.01 42.13 -1.21
C THR A 83 0.32 41.01 -0.24
N GLU A 84 1.52 41.01 0.34
CA GLU A 84 1.97 39.91 1.21
C GLU A 84 2.33 40.43 2.62
N LEU A 85 3.38 41.23 2.78
CA LEU A 85 3.92 41.55 4.11
C LEU A 85 2.95 42.35 5.00
N LYS A 86 2.27 43.35 4.43
CA LYS A 86 1.31 44.20 5.14
C LYS A 86 0.00 43.47 5.45
N PRO A 87 -0.63 42.73 4.51
CA PRO A 87 -1.81 41.91 4.81
C PRO A 87 -1.59 40.82 5.88
N HIS A 88 -0.39 40.23 5.94
CA HIS A 88 -0.06 39.26 6.99
C HIS A 88 0.27 39.91 8.34
N GLY A 89 0.33 41.25 8.41
CA GLY A 89 0.57 41.99 9.65
C GLY A 89 2.03 41.98 10.13
N TRP A 90 2.99 41.59 9.28
CA TRP A 90 4.41 41.50 9.64
C TRP A 90 5.11 42.86 9.64
N ILE A 91 4.57 43.81 8.88
CA ILE A 91 5.07 45.18 8.79
C ILE A 91 3.95 46.18 9.01
N GLN A 92 4.31 47.35 9.53
CA GLN A 92 3.44 48.51 9.62
C GLN A 92 4.05 49.65 8.80
N CYS A 93 3.21 50.29 7.98
CA CYS A 93 3.59 51.49 7.24
C CYS A 93 3.02 52.71 7.95
N ASP A 94 3.88 53.64 8.38
CA ASP A 94 3.41 54.93 8.91
C ASP A 94 2.92 55.80 7.75
N ALA A 95 1.67 56.25 7.84
CA ALA A 95 1.01 57.06 6.82
C ALA A 95 1.61 58.47 6.67
N LYS A 96 2.39 58.96 7.65
CA LYS A 96 2.98 60.31 7.61
C LYS A 96 4.38 60.36 7.01
N ASP A 97 5.19 59.33 7.27
CA ASP A 97 6.62 59.29 6.90
C ASP A 97 6.96 58.26 5.82
N GLN A 98 5.99 57.45 5.36
CA GLN A 98 6.18 56.28 4.48
C GLN A 98 7.22 55.25 4.98
N LYS A 99 7.65 55.35 6.24
CA LYS A 99 8.56 54.39 6.87
C LYS A 99 7.85 53.06 7.10
N ILE A 100 8.56 51.98 6.79
CA ILE A 100 8.13 50.62 7.03
C ILE A 100 8.85 50.12 8.27
N THR A 101 8.12 49.70 9.29
CA THR A 101 8.69 49.10 10.50
C THR A 101 8.16 47.70 10.71
N LEU A 102 8.99 46.82 11.28
CA LEU A 102 8.55 45.49 11.69
C LEU A 102 7.56 45.57 12.84
N THR A 103 6.51 44.76 12.80
CA THR A 103 5.62 44.55 13.94
C THR A 103 6.21 43.48 14.87
N THR A 104 5.64 43.32 16.07
CA THR A 104 6.02 42.23 16.98
C THR A 104 5.87 40.86 16.33
N GLU A 105 4.88 40.67 15.45
CA GLU A 105 4.67 39.43 14.73
C GLU A 105 5.68 39.23 13.59
N GLY A 106 6.06 40.29 12.88
CA GLY A 106 7.13 40.23 11.88
C GLY A 106 8.50 39.94 12.51
N MET A 107 8.74 40.48 13.71
CA MET A 107 9.93 40.17 14.51
C MET A 107 9.94 38.71 14.94
N ARG A 108 8.82 38.20 15.47
CA ARG A 108 8.66 36.81 15.89
C ARG A 108 8.89 35.82 14.75
N ILE A 109 8.34 36.09 13.57
CA ILE A 109 8.53 35.24 12.39
C ILE A 109 9.97 35.24 11.87
N LEU A 110 10.65 36.39 11.99
CA LEU A 110 12.06 36.53 11.63
C LEU A 110 12.97 35.82 12.64
N ASP A 111 12.73 35.99 13.95
CA ASP A 111 13.44 35.29 15.02
C ASP A 111 13.21 33.77 14.92
N ASP A 112 11.96 33.33 14.72
CA ASP A 112 11.62 31.92 14.51
C ASP A 112 12.35 31.34 13.27
N GLU A 113 12.67 32.14 12.24
CA GLU A 113 13.48 31.74 11.06
C GLU A 113 14.98 31.66 11.36
N ILE A 114 15.50 32.53 12.22
CA ILE A 114 16.91 32.57 12.60
C ILE A 114 17.24 31.38 13.50
N ASP A 115 16.38 31.08 14.48
CA ASP A 115 16.49 29.90 15.36
C ASP A 115 16.32 28.58 14.59
N ARG A 116 15.64 28.58 13.43
CA ARG A 116 15.43 27.38 12.60
C ARG A 116 16.68 26.83 11.92
N ASN A 117 17.74 27.63 11.73
CA ASN A 117 19.03 27.07 11.30
C ASN A 117 19.67 26.17 12.39
N GLU A 118 19.18 26.25 13.64
CA GLU A 118 19.59 25.38 14.76
C GLU A 118 18.69 24.14 14.94
N ASP A 119 17.57 24.03 14.21
CA ASP A 119 16.58 22.93 14.26
C ASP A 119 16.90 21.76 13.28
N LEU A 120 18.18 21.49 13.00
CA LEU A 120 18.55 20.32 12.21
C LEU A 120 18.52 19.06 13.08
N GLN A 121 17.82 18.02 12.62
CA GLN A 121 17.87 16.70 13.24
C GLN A 121 18.55 15.70 12.31
N ALA A 122 19.18 14.69 12.92
CA ALA A 122 19.77 13.61 12.15
C ALA A 122 18.69 12.70 11.55
N TYR A 123 18.94 12.25 10.33
CA TYR A 123 18.22 11.18 9.65
C TYR A 123 19.25 10.23 9.07
N TYR A 124 18.86 8.97 8.87
CA TYR A 124 19.73 7.94 8.32
C TYR A 124 19.21 7.48 6.96
N LEU A 125 20.05 7.58 5.95
CA LEU A 125 19.87 6.93 4.66
C LEU A 125 20.26 5.47 4.79
N VAL A 126 19.55 4.58 4.10
CA VAL A 126 19.82 3.14 4.15
C VAL A 126 20.41 2.69 2.83
N GLN A 127 21.59 2.07 2.86
CA GLN A 127 22.26 1.46 1.71
C GLN A 127 22.36 -0.05 1.93
N ASP A 128 21.97 -0.83 0.95
CA ASP A 128 22.06 -2.29 0.96
C ASP A 128 23.52 -2.75 0.96
N ALA A 129 23.90 -3.66 1.86
CA ALA A 129 25.28 -4.14 1.94
C ALA A 129 25.64 -5.23 0.91
N ILE A 130 24.65 -5.82 0.23
CA ILE A 130 24.82 -6.87 -0.77
C ILE A 130 24.75 -6.28 -2.18
N THR A 131 23.74 -5.45 -2.46
CA THR A 131 23.56 -4.82 -3.76
C THR A 131 24.35 -3.53 -3.90
N GLY A 132 24.64 -2.84 -2.79
CA GLY A 132 25.28 -1.53 -2.77
C GLY A 132 24.34 -0.36 -3.11
N GLU A 133 23.07 -0.64 -3.41
CA GLU A 133 22.11 0.39 -3.79
C GLU A 133 21.54 1.13 -2.58
N LEU A 134 21.21 2.40 -2.79
CA LEU A 134 20.59 3.23 -1.76
C LEU A 134 19.09 2.98 -1.77
N TRP A 135 18.54 2.48 -0.67
CA TRP A 135 17.10 2.34 -0.53
C TRP A 135 16.44 3.71 -0.49
N HIS A 136 15.24 3.81 -1.05
CA HIS A 136 14.45 5.03 -1.04
C HIS A 136 13.73 5.23 0.32
N ARG A 137 14.49 5.09 1.43
CA ARG A 137 14.00 5.19 2.81
C ARG A 137 14.89 6.10 3.64
N LEU A 138 14.24 6.85 4.52
CA LEU A 138 14.86 7.63 5.57
C LEU A 138 14.38 7.11 6.91
N ILE A 139 15.34 6.90 7.81
CA ILE A 139 15.07 6.55 9.19
C ILE A 139 15.29 7.83 10.03
N PRO A 140 14.34 8.23 10.89
CA PRO A 140 14.54 9.36 11.82
C PRO A 140 15.71 9.13 12.79
N ASN A 141 16.09 10.14 13.58
CA ASN A 141 17.17 10.01 14.58
C ASN A 141 16.91 8.98 15.72
N ASP A 142 15.82 8.24 15.65
CA ASP A 142 15.42 7.23 16.62
C ASP A 142 15.62 5.84 15.99
N LEU A 143 16.85 5.34 16.09
CA LEU A 143 17.19 4.00 15.63
C LEU A 143 16.56 2.98 16.57
N ALA A 144 15.57 2.23 16.06
CA ALA A 144 14.85 1.22 16.83
C ALA A 144 15.71 -0.04 17.03
N LEU A 145 16.68 0.05 17.93
CA LEU A 145 17.60 -1.03 18.29
C LEU A 145 16.84 -2.22 18.87
N LEU A 146 17.18 -3.40 18.38
CA LEU A 146 16.61 -4.67 18.80
C LEU A 146 17.67 -5.52 19.49
N ASP A 147 17.37 -5.95 20.71
CA ASP A 147 18.20 -6.91 21.43
C ASP A 147 18.02 -8.32 20.87
N VAL A 148 19.13 -8.97 20.52
CA VAL A 148 19.14 -10.34 20.01
C VAL A 148 20.11 -11.21 20.81
N GLN A 149 19.81 -12.50 20.88
CA GLN A 149 20.66 -13.53 21.48
C GLN A 149 21.28 -14.38 20.38
N GLU A 150 22.59 -14.57 20.44
CA GLU A 150 23.32 -15.45 19.54
C GLU A 150 23.48 -16.82 20.19
N ILE A 151 22.82 -17.84 19.63
CA ILE A 151 22.90 -19.22 20.12
C ILE A 151 23.54 -20.06 19.02
N GLY A 152 24.83 -20.35 19.17
CA GLY A 152 25.61 -21.01 18.13
C GLY A 152 25.78 -20.10 16.91
N SER A 153 25.29 -20.53 15.74
CA SER A 153 25.30 -19.74 14.50
C SER A 153 23.95 -19.09 14.18
N SER A 154 22.99 -19.14 15.11
CA SER A 154 21.63 -18.66 14.90
C SER A 154 21.37 -17.40 15.73
N ILE A 155 20.70 -16.42 15.11
CA ILE A 155 20.26 -15.20 15.79
C ILE A 155 18.82 -15.40 16.27
N HIS A 156 18.60 -15.14 17.55
CA HIS A 156 17.30 -15.28 18.19
C HIS A 156 16.81 -13.94 18.72
N ILE A 157 15.57 -13.59 18.41
CA ILE A 157 14.86 -12.48 19.05
C ILE A 157 14.16 -13.03 20.28
N GLN A 158 14.28 -12.35 21.42
CA GLN A 158 13.49 -12.68 22.60
C GLN A 158 12.05 -12.24 22.35
N GLY A 159 11.10 -13.19 22.35
CA GLY A 159 9.68 -12.88 22.24
C GLY A 159 9.14 -12.20 23.52
N SER A 160 7.81 -12.14 23.67
CA SER A 160 7.19 -11.53 24.86
C SER A 160 7.80 -12.11 26.15
N ARG A 161 8.18 -11.20 27.08
CA ARG A 161 8.77 -11.50 28.40
C ARG A 161 7.98 -12.56 29.17
N ASP A 162 6.67 -12.62 28.97
CA ASP A 162 5.77 -13.56 29.66
C ASP A 162 5.76 -14.97 29.06
N SER A 163 6.21 -15.14 27.81
CA SER A 163 6.09 -16.42 27.08
C SER A 163 7.37 -17.25 27.07
N GLY A 164 8.54 -16.64 27.31
CA GLY A 164 9.85 -17.29 27.23
C GLY A 164 10.22 -17.84 25.83
N LYS A 165 9.41 -17.58 24.80
CA LYS A 165 9.65 -18.07 23.44
C LYS A 165 10.73 -17.23 22.75
N SER A 166 11.66 -17.90 22.08
CA SER A 166 12.67 -17.28 21.22
C SER A 166 12.32 -17.51 19.75
N ILE A 167 12.43 -16.46 18.94
CA ILE A 167 12.16 -16.51 17.51
C ILE A 167 13.50 -16.61 16.80
N SER A 168 13.74 -17.71 16.07
CA SER A 168 14.94 -17.89 15.26
C SER A 168 14.81 -17.14 13.94
N VAL A 169 15.76 -16.26 13.63
CA VAL A 169 15.73 -15.39 12.46
C VAL A 169 16.88 -15.72 11.52
N PHE A 170 16.58 -15.79 10.22
CA PHE A 170 17.62 -16.03 9.22
C PHE A 170 18.48 -14.77 9.04
N LEU A 171 19.79 -14.89 9.22
CA LEU A 171 20.74 -13.80 9.03
C LEU A 171 21.30 -13.85 7.60
N VAL A 172 21.09 -12.78 6.82
CA VAL A 172 21.72 -12.66 5.50
C VAL A 172 23.12 -12.05 5.70
N GLU A 173 24.13 -12.89 5.94
CA GLU A 173 25.49 -12.40 6.10
C GLU A 173 26.15 -12.06 4.75
N PRO A 174 26.62 -10.82 4.54
CA PRO A 174 27.29 -10.48 3.31
C PRO A 174 28.62 -11.23 3.20
N ARG A 175 28.91 -11.79 2.01
CA ARG A 175 30.16 -12.52 1.73
C ARG A 175 31.40 -11.62 1.87
N GLU A 176 31.25 -10.34 1.53
CA GLU A 176 32.27 -9.32 1.71
C GLU A 176 31.76 -8.26 2.68
N THR A 177 32.49 -8.04 3.79
CA THR A 177 32.17 -7.00 4.78
C THR A 177 32.85 -5.66 4.46
N LYS A 178 33.12 -5.38 3.18
CA LYS A 178 33.84 -4.17 2.79
C LYS A 178 32.94 -2.95 2.96
N GLU A 179 33.45 -1.94 3.65
CA GLU A 179 32.81 -0.61 3.71
C GLU A 179 32.59 -0.08 2.27
N PRO A 180 31.44 0.58 1.99
CA PRO A 180 31.22 1.24 0.72
C PRO A 180 32.37 2.20 0.39
N GLN A 181 32.92 2.09 -0.81
CA GLN A 181 34.10 2.87 -1.22
C GLN A 181 33.84 4.37 -1.37
N ALA A 182 32.58 4.76 -1.60
CA ALA A 182 32.18 6.14 -1.78
C ALA A 182 30.85 6.42 -1.05
N ALA A 183 30.77 7.61 -0.48
CA ALA A 183 29.53 8.13 0.07
C ALA A 183 28.46 8.33 -1.03
N PRO A 184 27.16 8.26 -0.69
CA PRO A 184 26.09 8.55 -1.62
C PRO A 184 26.24 9.95 -2.22
N THR A 185 26.07 10.06 -3.54
CA THR A 185 26.16 11.37 -4.21
C THR A 185 24.98 12.26 -3.79
N PRO A 186 25.15 13.60 -3.79
CA PRO A 186 24.05 14.52 -3.48
C PRO A 186 22.78 14.27 -4.31
N TYR A 187 22.95 13.85 -5.57
CA TYR A 187 21.86 13.44 -6.45
C TYR A 187 21.09 12.22 -5.91
N LYS A 188 21.79 11.14 -5.54
CA LYS A 188 21.17 9.94 -4.95
C LYS A 188 20.47 10.27 -3.63
N ILE A 189 21.07 11.10 -2.79
CA ILE A 189 20.47 11.55 -1.52
C ILE A 189 19.15 12.29 -1.78
N THR A 190 19.16 13.31 -2.64
CA THR A 190 17.94 14.08 -2.97
C THR A 190 16.85 13.18 -3.55
N GLN A 191 17.21 12.22 -4.39
CA GLN A 191 16.24 11.28 -4.96
C GLN A 191 15.64 10.34 -3.90
N THR A 192 16.45 9.82 -2.98
CA THR A 192 15.98 9.03 -1.84
C THR A 192 15.01 9.82 -0.97
N ILE A 193 15.34 11.07 -0.61
CA ILE A 193 14.45 11.90 0.22
C ILE A 193 13.13 12.17 -0.53
N LYS A 194 13.18 12.47 -1.84
CA LYS A 194 12.00 12.69 -2.66
C LYS A 194 11.10 11.45 -2.70
N ASN A 195 11.68 10.28 -2.97
CA ASN A 195 10.93 9.03 -3.10
C ASN A 195 10.36 8.56 -1.74
N HIS A 196 11.11 8.70 -0.66
CA HIS A 196 10.61 8.47 0.70
C HIS A 196 9.39 9.34 1.01
N ASN A 197 9.47 10.64 0.71
CA ASN A 197 8.35 11.56 0.91
C ASN A 197 7.13 11.22 0.03
N MET A 198 7.34 10.71 -1.18
CA MET A 198 6.24 10.23 -2.03
C MET A 198 5.57 8.99 -1.44
N ALA A 199 6.35 8.01 -0.96
CA ALA A 199 5.83 6.81 -0.31
C ALA A 199 5.01 7.15 0.95
N MET A 200 5.55 8.03 1.81
CA MET A 200 4.85 8.53 3.00
C MET A 200 3.56 9.31 2.65
N ARG A 201 3.51 10.04 1.54
CA ARG A 201 2.27 10.67 1.08
C ARG A 201 1.25 9.64 0.59
N GLY A 202 1.72 8.60 -0.09
CA GLY A 202 0.90 7.52 -0.60
C GLY A 202 0.18 6.75 0.51
N THR A 203 0.81 6.58 1.68
CA THR A 203 0.17 5.91 2.82
C THR A 203 -0.93 6.73 3.46
N LEU A 204 -0.76 8.04 3.66
CA LEU A 204 -1.81 8.90 4.24
C LEU A 204 -3.12 8.94 3.45
N VAL A 205 -3.03 8.78 2.13
CA VAL A 205 -4.22 8.75 1.26
C VAL A 205 -4.97 7.44 1.45
N ARG A 206 -4.29 6.38 1.90
CA ARG A 206 -4.83 5.02 2.05
C ARG A 206 -5.26 4.71 3.47
N ASP A 207 -4.43 5.04 4.45
CA ASP A 207 -4.70 4.91 5.87
C ASP A 207 -5.18 6.28 6.37
N HIS A 208 -6.46 6.39 6.71
CA HIS A 208 -7.06 7.60 7.31
C HIS A 208 -6.48 7.95 8.71
N GLU A 209 -5.32 7.40 9.08
CA GLU A 209 -4.60 7.66 10.31
C GLU A 209 -3.45 8.67 10.13
N GLN A 210 -3.41 9.67 11.02
CA GLN A 210 -2.34 10.65 11.07
C GLN A 210 -1.08 10.09 11.75
N LYS A 211 -0.28 9.27 11.06
CA LYS A 211 1.12 9.05 11.48
C LYS A 211 2.03 10.02 10.71
N VAL A 212 2.23 11.22 11.27
CA VAL A 212 3.04 12.27 10.63
C VAL A 212 4.41 12.44 11.31
N LYS A 213 5.46 11.97 10.64
CA LYS A 213 6.84 12.49 10.77
C LYS A 213 7.43 12.62 9.36
N TYR A 214 7.09 13.68 8.62
CA TYR A 214 7.63 13.95 7.26
C TYR A 214 9.01 14.57 7.29
N VAL A 215 9.86 14.40 6.29
CA VAL A 215 10.82 15.48 5.99
C VAL A 215 10.04 16.47 5.11
N ASP A 216 9.89 17.73 5.51
CA ASP A 216 9.06 18.67 4.74
C ASP A 216 9.50 18.71 3.27
N GLY A 217 8.59 18.34 2.35
CA GLY A 217 8.84 18.33 0.92
C GLY A 217 9.23 19.71 0.35
N LYS A 218 8.93 20.81 1.07
CA LYS A 218 9.40 22.16 0.72
C LYS A 218 10.83 22.46 1.18
N ASN A 219 11.41 21.61 2.05
CA ASN A 219 12.76 21.74 2.62
C ASN A 219 13.75 20.66 2.16
N LEU A 220 13.40 19.87 1.13
CA LEU A 220 14.26 18.87 0.47
C LEU A 220 15.67 19.35 0.11
N LYS A 221 15.88 20.67 -0.01
CA LYS A 221 17.13 21.30 -0.45
C LYS A 221 18.07 21.71 0.67
N ASN A 222 17.63 21.63 1.94
CA ASN A 222 18.38 22.14 3.09
C ASN A 222 18.99 21.03 3.94
N TYR A 223 19.30 19.87 3.34
CA TYR A 223 20.02 18.83 4.06
C TYR A 223 21.52 19.14 4.07
N GLU A 224 22.18 18.80 5.16
CA GLU A 224 23.63 18.83 5.28
C GLU A 224 24.16 17.41 5.33
N PHE A 225 25.19 17.15 4.54
CA PHE A 225 25.88 15.87 4.52
C PHE A 225 27.38 16.09 4.77
N TYR A 226 27.83 15.70 5.95
CA TYR A 226 29.21 15.80 6.36
C TYR A 226 29.96 14.51 6.00
N PRO A 227 31.23 14.60 5.55
CA PRO A 227 32.06 13.42 5.33
C PRO A 227 32.13 12.55 6.59
N GLN A 228 31.70 11.31 6.47
CA GLN A 228 31.68 10.34 7.56
C GLN A 228 31.80 8.93 6.99
N LYS A 229 32.07 7.99 7.89
CA LYS A 229 31.97 6.56 7.57
C LYS A 229 30.53 6.08 7.76
N PRO A 230 30.06 5.13 6.94
CA PRO A 230 28.79 4.48 7.20
C PRO A 230 28.90 3.55 8.41
N GLU A 231 27.78 3.34 9.10
CA GLU A 231 27.68 2.40 10.20
C GLU A 231 26.94 1.13 9.75
N ALA A 232 27.41 -0.05 10.17
CA ALA A 232 26.84 -1.33 9.76
C ALA A 232 25.73 -1.76 10.71
N PHE A 233 24.58 -2.16 10.18
CA PHE A 233 23.44 -2.68 10.95
C PHE A 233 22.80 -3.86 10.23
N PHE A 234 22.04 -4.67 10.96
CA PHE A 234 21.04 -5.55 10.39
C PHE A 234 19.66 -4.97 10.61
N ILE A 235 18.78 -5.03 9.62
CA ILE A 235 17.39 -4.58 9.73
C ILE A 235 16.42 -5.74 9.49
N LEU A 236 15.41 -5.86 10.34
CA LEU A 236 14.44 -6.94 10.30
C LEU A 236 13.42 -6.75 9.17
N SER A 237 13.15 -7.82 8.44
CA SER A 237 12.04 -7.95 7.48
C SER A 237 11.48 -9.39 7.56
N HIS A 238 10.46 -9.69 6.76
CA HIS A 238 9.99 -11.06 6.55
C HIS A 238 9.54 -11.26 5.11
N LEU A 239 9.59 -12.50 4.63
CA LEU A 239 9.01 -12.88 3.36
C LEU A 239 7.48 -12.97 3.49
N GLU A 240 6.78 -12.34 2.55
CA GLU A 240 5.33 -12.41 2.39
C GLU A 240 4.96 -12.74 0.94
N GLU A 241 3.69 -13.05 0.70
CA GLU A 241 3.16 -13.21 -0.67
C GLU A 241 3.34 -11.91 -1.46
N SER A 242 3.76 -12.04 -2.71
CA SER A 242 3.93 -10.87 -3.57
C SER A 242 2.59 -10.17 -3.84
N LEU A 243 2.60 -8.84 -3.79
CA LEU A 243 1.48 -8.03 -4.26
C LEU A 243 1.51 -7.86 -5.79
N ASP A 244 2.68 -8.00 -6.39
CA ASP A 244 2.93 -7.97 -7.83
C ASP A 244 2.81 -9.38 -8.43
N SER A 245 2.19 -9.48 -9.62
CA SER A 245 2.11 -10.73 -10.38
C SER A 245 3.46 -11.19 -10.95
N SER A 246 4.46 -10.32 -11.01
CA SER A 246 5.79 -10.63 -11.55
C SER A 246 6.64 -11.50 -10.64
N HIS A 247 6.31 -11.56 -9.34
CA HIS A 247 7.04 -12.37 -8.36
C HIS A 247 6.07 -13.19 -7.53
N VAL A 248 6.54 -14.29 -6.95
CA VAL A 248 5.70 -15.18 -6.12
C VAL A 248 5.71 -14.76 -4.65
N CYS A 249 6.84 -14.23 -4.18
CA CYS A 249 7.00 -13.64 -2.86
C CYS A 249 7.60 -12.24 -2.97
N GLN A 250 7.54 -11.48 -1.89
CA GLN A 250 8.26 -10.23 -1.72
C GLN A 250 8.79 -10.12 -0.29
N LEU A 251 9.72 -9.19 -0.05
CA LEU A 251 10.08 -8.79 1.31
C LEU A 251 9.15 -7.67 1.79
N GLN A 252 8.70 -7.75 3.04
CA GLN A 252 8.05 -6.62 3.69
C GLN A 252 9.02 -5.43 3.78
N ASP A 253 8.52 -4.21 3.61
CA ASP A 253 9.31 -2.98 3.81
C ASP A 253 10.00 -2.99 5.18
N PRO A 254 11.34 -3.03 5.27
CA PRO A 254 12.05 -3.06 6.54
C PRO A 254 11.81 -1.82 7.41
N CYS A 255 11.45 -0.69 6.78
CA CYS A 255 11.09 0.55 7.47
C CYS A 255 9.58 0.73 7.65
N HIS A 256 8.76 -0.23 7.20
CA HIS A 256 7.29 -0.21 7.32
C HIS A 256 6.62 1.03 6.71
N VAL A 257 7.17 1.57 5.61
CA VAL A 257 6.65 2.78 4.96
C VAL A 257 5.69 2.46 3.81
N SER A 258 6.01 1.53 2.91
CA SER A 258 5.16 1.20 1.75
C SER A 258 5.42 -0.23 1.28
N LYS A 259 4.36 -0.95 0.91
CA LYS A 259 4.46 -2.30 0.31
C LYS A 259 4.46 -2.30 -1.22
N TYR A 260 4.34 -1.14 -1.85
CA TYR A 260 4.05 -1.01 -3.29
C TYR A 260 5.18 -0.40 -4.09
N ASP A 261 6.28 -0.02 -3.42
CA ASP A 261 7.40 0.61 -4.12
C ASP A 261 8.15 -0.46 -4.92
N GLU A 262 8.43 -0.16 -6.18
CA GLU A 262 9.08 -1.06 -7.14
C GLU A 262 10.37 -1.68 -6.57
N TRP A 263 11.21 -0.89 -5.89
CA TRP A 263 12.46 -1.40 -5.31
C TRP A 263 12.23 -2.44 -4.20
N ILE A 264 11.11 -2.38 -3.47
CA ILE A 264 10.76 -3.37 -2.43
C ILE A 264 10.27 -4.65 -3.07
N GLN A 265 9.43 -4.52 -4.10
CA GLN A 265 8.88 -5.65 -4.86
C GLN A 265 9.98 -6.48 -5.52
N ASN A 266 11.11 -5.86 -5.87
CA ASN A 266 12.25 -6.54 -6.48
C ASN A 266 13.37 -6.92 -5.47
N LEU A 267 13.30 -6.43 -4.22
CA LEU A 267 14.41 -6.55 -3.27
C LEU A 267 14.77 -8.01 -2.96
N HIS A 268 13.77 -8.88 -2.81
CA HIS A 268 14.01 -10.30 -2.53
C HIS A 268 14.78 -10.96 -3.68
N PHE A 269 14.42 -10.62 -4.92
CA PHE A 269 15.04 -11.15 -6.13
C PHE A 269 16.50 -10.69 -6.27
N ASP A 270 16.73 -9.39 -6.10
CA ASP A 270 18.07 -8.78 -6.19
C ASP A 270 19.03 -9.38 -5.15
N LEU A 271 18.56 -9.55 -3.92
CA LEU A 271 19.33 -10.15 -2.83
C LEU A 271 19.59 -11.63 -3.09
N ALA A 272 18.58 -12.37 -3.52
CA ALA A 272 18.69 -13.81 -3.71
C ALA A 272 19.67 -14.16 -4.83
N THR A 273 19.68 -13.38 -5.91
CA THR A 273 20.62 -13.52 -7.04
C THR A 273 22.08 -13.39 -6.59
N LYS A 274 22.34 -12.53 -5.60
CA LYS A 274 23.70 -12.25 -5.08
C LYS A 274 24.07 -13.08 -3.85
N HIS A 275 23.09 -13.70 -3.17
CA HIS A 275 23.31 -14.39 -1.90
C HIS A 275 22.63 -15.78 -1.83
N GLN A 276 23.43 -16.83 -2.02
CA GLN A 276 22.98 -18.24 -2.08
C GLN A 276 22.23 -18.76 -0.84
N GLY A 277 22.59 -18.31 0.37
CA GLY A 277 21.88 -18.76 1.59
C GLY A 277 20.42 -18.27 1.62
N PHE A 278 20.24 -17.00 1.31
CA PHE A 278 18.96 -16.33 1.12
C PHE A 278 18.15 -16.92 -0.04
N SER A 279 18.79 -17.23 -1.18
CA SER A 279 18.16 -18.02 -2.26
C SER A 279 17.52 -19.31 -1.73
N LYS A 280 18.28 -20.12 -0.99
CA LYS A 280 17.77 -21.36 -0.37
C LYS A 280 16.63 -21.09 0.63
N LYS A 281 16.66 -19.96 1.34
CA LYS A 281 15.60 -19.55 2.26
C LYS A 281 14.29 -19.23 1.51
N ILE A 282 14.36 -18.50 0.40
CA ILE A 282 13.19 -18.24 -0.47
C ILE A 282 12.62 -19.54 -1.03
N LYS A 283 13.47 -20.41 -1.58
CA LYS A 283 13.00 -21.69 -2.14
C LYS A 283 12.32 -22.58 -1.07
N ARG A 284 12.86 -22.61 0.16
CA ARG A 284 12.20 -23.28 1.31
C ARG A 284 10.88 -22.63 1.72
N TYR A 285 10.80 -21.30 1.68
CA TYR A 285 9.57 -20.57 1.96
C TYR A 285 8.44 -21.01 1.01
N LEU A 286 8.78 -21.25 -0.26
CA LEU A 286 7.84 -21.66 -1.30
C LEU A 286 7.54 -23.18 -1.31
N LYS A 287 8.08 -23.96 -0.36
CA LYS A 287 7.77 -25.38 -0.11
C LYS A 287 7.92 -26.29 -1.35
N GLN A 288 8.85 -26.02 -2.28
CA GLN A 288 9.12 -26.91 -3.43
C GLN A 288 10.50 -27.59 -3.34
N ASP A 289 10.58 -28.84 -3.80
CA ASP A 289 11.83 -29.59 -3.94
C ASP A 289 12.66 -29.00 -5.08
N ILE A 290 13.92 -28.70 -4.80
CA ILE A 290 14.78 -27.88 -5.65
C ILE A 290 15.77 -28.77 -6.37
N ASP A 291 15.87 -28.62 -7.69
CA ASP A 291 17.07 -29.03 -8.41
C ASP A 291 18.22 -28.05 -8.08
N ASN A 292 19.35 -28.57 -7.61
CA ASN A 292 20.45 -27.75 -7.06
C ASN A 292 21.11 -26.84 -8.11
N GLU A 293 20.86 -27.07 -9.41
CA GLU A 293 21.44 -26.29 -10.50
C GLU A 293 20.55 -25.15 -11.03
N GLU A 294 19.27 -25.08 -10.63
CA GLU A 294 18.33 -24.06 -11.10
C GLU A 294 18.59 -22.68 -10.45
N THR A 295 18.70 -21.63 -11.28
CA THR A 295 18.80 -20.24 -10.81
C THR A 295 17.49 -19.75 -10.18
N ILE A 296 17.49 -18.62 -9.46
CA ILE A 296 16.25 -18.04 -8.90
C ILE A 296 15.31 -17.56 -9.99
N ASP A 297 15.86 -17.03 -11.08
CA ASP A 297 15.09 -16.52 -12.22
C ASP A 297 14.35 -17.67 -12.94
N GLU A 298 15.06 -18.75 -13.24
CA GLU A 298 14.48 -19.97 -13.79
C GLU A 298 13.43 -20.57 -12.84
N PHE A 299 13.72 -20.57 -11.54
CA PHE A 299 12.80 -21.06 -10.51
C PHE A 299 11.52 -20.21 -10.42
N GLU A 300 11.62 -18.88 -10.35
CA GLU A 300 10.44 -17.99 -10.31
C GLU A 300 9.64 -18.10 -11.61
N THR A 301 10.32 -18.17 -12.76
CA THR A 301 9.67 -18.34 -14.07
C THR A 301 8.91 -19.67 -14.11
N ARG A 302 9.55 -20.78 -13.76
CA ARG A 302 8.90 -22.10 -13.71
C ARG A 302 7.72 -22.10 -12.75
N LEU A 303 7.85 -21.47 -11.58
CA LEU A 303 6.77 -21.42 -10.59
C LEU A 303 5.60 -20.55 -11.07
N LEU A 304 5.88 -19.43 -11.74
CA LEU A 304 4.84 -18.61 -12.36
C LEU A 304 4.17 -19.35 -13.51
N GLU A 305 4.91 -20.11 -14.30
CA GLU A 305 4.39 -20.99 -15.36
C GLU A 305 3.56 -22.14 -14.81
N GLU A 306 3.99 -22.79 -13.73
CA GLU A 306 3.26 -23.86 -13.03
C GLU A 306 1.95 -23.31 -12.44
N ILE A 307 2.01 -22.19 -11.71
CA ILE A 307 0.80 -21.51 -11.20
C ILE A 307 -0.10 -21.07 -12.36
N SER A 308 0.47 -20.57 -13.45
CA SER A 308 -0.31 -20.20 -14.65
C SER A 308 -0.93 -21.41 -15.32
N PHE A 309 -0.22 -22.55 -15.35
CA PHE A 309 -0.70 -23.80 -15.91
C PHE A 309 -1.84 -24.37 -15.06
N GLU A 310 -1.67 -24.49 -13.74
CA GLU A 310 -2.72 -24.89 -12.79
C GLU A 310 -3.96 -24.00 -12.96
N LEU A 311 -3.78 -22.68 -12.98
CA LEU A 311 -4.89 -21.75 -13.19
C LEU A 311 -5.52 -21.89 -14.58
N SER A 312 -4.75 -22.25 -15.61
CA SER A 312 -5.29 -22.46 -16.97
C SER A 312 -6.04 -23.78 -17.10
N VAL A 313 -5.67 -24.79 -16.32
CA VAL A 313 -6.35 -26.10 -16.28
C VAL A 313 -7.65 -26.00 -15.48
N ASP A 314 -7.60 -25.41 -14.28
CA ASP A 314 -8.76 -25.37 -13.38
C ASP A 314 -9.71 -24.19 -13.66
N PHE A 315 -9.20 -23.10 -14.25
CA PHE A 315 -9.95 -21.88 -14.59
C PHE A 315 -9.62 -21.42 -16.03
N PRO A 316 -10.02 -22.21 -17.04
CA PRO A 316 -9.76 -21.88 -18.45
C PRO A 316 -10.38 -20.52 -18.78
N PHE A 317 -9.79 -19.67 -19.62
CA PHE A 317 -10.26 -18.29 -19.90
C PHE A 317 -10.02 -17.24 -18.79
N SER A 318 -9.54 -17.61 -17.60
CA SER A 318 -9.35 -16.66 -16.49
C SER A 318 -8.47 -15.44 -16.82
N GLN A 319 -7.47 -15.60 -17.69
CA GLN A 319 -6.57 -14.52 -18.15
C GLN A 319 -7.27 -13.41 -18.96
N ARG A 320 -8.42 -13.71 -19.58
CA ARG A 320 -9.19 -12.73 -20.37
C ARG A 320 -10.13 -11.89 -19.51
N ILE A 321 -10.35 -12.28 -18.26
CA ILE A 321 -11.18 -11.56 -17.29
C ILE A 321 -10.27 -10.68 -16.44
N GLU A 322 -10.52 -9.37 -16.48
CA GLU A 322 -9.70 -8.37 -15.80
C GLU A 322 -9.57 -8.68 -14.28
N ASN A 323 -8.33 -8.72 -13.79
CA ASN A 323 -7.95 -8.97 -12.39
C ASN A 323 -8.33 -10.35 -11.80
N LEU A 324 -9.00 -11.24 -12.55
CA LEU A 324 -9.47 -12.52 -12.03
C LEU A 324 -8.32 -13.43 -11.60
N THR A 325 -7.28 -13.58 -12.42
CA THR A 325 -6.10 -14.40 -12.11
C THR A 325 -5.44 -13.98 -10.80
N GLN A 326 -5.31 -12.67 -10.54
CA GLN A 326 -4.72 -12.15 -9.30
C GLN A 326 -5.60 -12.47 -8.08
N HIS A 327 -6.92 -12.34 -8.22
CA HIS A 327 -7.86 -12.67 -7.15
C HIS A 327 -7.88 -14.17 -6.86
N LEU A 328 -7.83 -15.03 -7.89
CA LEU A 328 -7.75 -16.48 -7.74
C LEU A 328 -6.46 -16.92 -7.02
N LYS A 329 -5.30 -16.38 -7.40
CA LYS A 329 -4.03 -16.65 -6.69
C LYS A 329 -4.14 -16.33 -5.19
N ARG A 330 -4.67 -15.15 -4.85
CA ARG A 330 -4.86 -14.73 -3.45
C ARG A 330 -5.84 -15.63 -2.71
N LEU A 331 -6.98 -15.94 -3.33
CA LEU A 331 -8.00 -16.81 -2.74
C LEU A 331 -7.46 -18.21 -2.44
N LEU A 332 -6.80 -18.85 -3.41
CA LEU A 332 -6.22 -20.18 -3.25
C LEU A 332 -5.16 -20.21 -2.14
N THR A 333 -4.30 -19.20 -2.10
CA THR A 333 -3.25 -19.12 -1.08
C THR A 333 -3.83 -18.93 0.32
N ARG A 334 -4.85 -18.06 0.45
CA ARG A 334 -5.54 -17.83 1.73
C ARG A 334 -6.35 -19.03 2.20
N LYS A 335 -7.02 -19.73 1.29
CA LYS A 335 -7.71 -20.99 1.59
C LYS A 335 -6.73 -22.00 2.18
N LYS A 336 -5.61 -22.25 1.48
CA LYS A 336 -4.58 -23.19 1.93
C LYS A 336 -3.99 -22.81 3.29
N LYS A 337 -3.72 -21.52 3.50
CA LYS A 337 -3.24 -21.01 4.79
C LYS A 337 -4.25 -21.24 5.91
N LEU A 338 -5.54 -20.99 5.67
CA LEU A 338 -6.60 -21.21 6.66
C LEU A 338 -6.78 -22.70 6.99
N GLU A 339 -6.70 -23.59 5.98
CA GLU A 339 -6.71 -25.04 6.16
C GLU A 339 -5.55 -25.52 7.04
N GLU A 340 -4.35 -24.98 6.84
CA GLU A 340 -3.13 -25.34 7.58
C GLU A 340 -3.10 -24.76 9.01
N THR A 341 -3.44 -23.48 9.16
CA THR A 341 -3.23 -22.73 10.41
C THR A 341 -4.44 -22.72 11.34
N ARG A 342 -5.65 -22.91 10.80
CA ARG A 342 -6.93 -22.75 11.50
C ARG A 342 -7.05 -21.44 12.28
N ASN A 343 -6.42 -20.38 11.77
CA ASN A 343 -6.40 -19.08 12.40
C ASN A 343 -7.67 -18.28 12.06
N TYR A 344 -8.41 -17.88 13.10
CA TYR A 344 -9.70 -17.20 12.95
C TYR A 344 -9.59 -15.83 12.25
N TYR A 345 -8.47 -15.12 12.43
CA TYR A 345 -8.23 -13.79 11.84
C TYR A 345 -8.09 -13.79 10.30
N ASP A 346 -7.90 -14.96 9.67
CA ASP A 346 -7.75 -15.07 8.22
C ASP A 346 -9.11 -15.27 7.49
N ILE A 347 -10.23 -15.37 8.22
CA ILE A 347 -11.58 -15.61 7.66
C ILE A 347 -12.09 -14.42 6.84
N ASP A 348 -12.00 -13.20 7.38
CA ASP A 348 -12.52 -11.99 6.70
C ASP A 348 -11.76 -11.70 5.40
N ASP A 349 -10.44 -11.90 5.39
CA ASP A 349 -9.64 -11.75 4.19
C ASP A 349 -10.00 -12.81 3.15
N LEU A 350 -10.21 -14.08 3.55
CA LEU A 350 -10.66 -15.13 2.64
C LEU A 350 -12.00 -14.77 1.98
N LEU A 351 -13.01 -14.37 2.76
CA LEU A 351 -14.32 -13.95 2.24
C LEU A 351 -14.21 -12.71 1.35
N SER A 352 -13.32 -11.76 1.69
CA SER A 352 -13.01 -10.59 0.87
C SER A 352 -12.41 -10.97 -0.49
N GLN A 353 -11.50 -11.96 -0.54
CA GLN A 353 -10.95 -12.45 -1.80
C GLN A 353 -12.00 -13.23 -2.62
N CYS A 354 -12.87 -14.03 -1.98
CA CYS A 354 -14.02 -14.67 -2.65
C CYS A 354 -14.89 -13.64 -3.36
N GLN A 355 -15.27 -12.58 -2.66
CA GLN A 355 -16.10 -11.53 -3.23
C GLN A 355 -15.41 -10.83 -4.40
N LYS A 356 -14.12 -10.47 -4.28
CA LYS A 356 -13.37 -9.80 -5.37
C LYS A 356 -13.24 -10.66 -6.61
N ALA A 357 -12.99 -11.96 -6.44
CA ALA A 357 -12.91 -12.90 -7.56
C ALA A 357 -14.26 -12.99 -8.29
N LEU A 358 -15.37 -13.09 -7.55
CA LEU A 358 -16.72 -13.08 -8.11
C LEU A 358 -17.05 -11.73 -8.76
N GLU A 359 -16.67 -10.60 -8.17
CA GLU A 359 -16.90 -9.28 -8.77
C GLU A 359 -16.22 -9.15 -10.14
N ALA A 360 -15.03 -9.72 -10.33
CA ALA A 360 -14.37 -9.74 -11.64
C ALA A 360 -15.21 -10.52 -12.67
N CYS A 361 -15.70 -11.70 -12.31
CA CYS A 361 -16.57 -12.50 -13.17
C CYS A 361 -17.89 -11.77 -13.50
N PHE A 362 -18.59 -11.25 -12.50
CA PHE A 362 -19.90 -10.61 -12.69
C PHE A 362 -19.80 -9.30 -13.48
N LYS A 363 -18.68 -8.57 -13.40
CA LYS A 363 -18.41 -7.42 -14.29
C LYS A 363 -18.24 -7.87 -15.73
N HIS A 364 -17.47 -8.93 -15.96
CA HIS A 364 -17.30 -9.49 -17.30
C HIS A 364 -18.63 -9.99 -17.87
N MET A 365 -19.46 -10.67 -17.06
CA MET A 365 -20.79 -11.11 -17.46
C MET A 365 -21.69 -9.96 -17.94
N LEU A 366 -21.66 -8.81 -17.28
CA LEU A 366 -22.43 -7.63 -17.72
C LEU A 366 -21.99 -7.09 -19.09
N CYS A 367 -20.75 -7.35 -19.51
CA CYS A 367 -20.24 -7.01 -20.84
C CYS A 367 -20.67 -8.02 -21.90
N GLN A 368 -20.77 -9.30 -21.54
CA GLN A 368 -21.19 -10.38 -22.45
C GLN A 368 -22.72 -10.43 -22.61
N TRP A 369 -23.45 -10.52 -21.50
CA TRP A 369 -24.91 -10.53 -21.46
C TRP A 369 -25.45 -9.13 -21.14
N LYS A 370 -25.39 -8.25 -22.13
CA LYS A 370 -25.77 -6.85 -21.96
C LYS A 370 -27.25 -6.70 -21.63
N HIS A 371 -27.55 -5.84 -20.67
CA HIS A 371 -28.91 -5.44 -20.37
C HIS A 371 -29.47 -4.54 -21.48
N LYS A 372 -30.39 -5.03 -22.31
CA LYS A 372 -30.96 -4.25 -23.43
C LYS A 372 -31.65 -2.97 -22.97
N HIS A 373 -32.19 -2.98 -21.75
CA HIS A 373 -32.93 -1.88 -21.13
C HIS A 373 -32.18 -1.23 -19.95
N ALA A 374 -30.86 -1.37 -19.85
CA ALA A 374 -30.10 -0.77 -18.75
C ALA A 374 -30.31 0.76 -18.61
N ASN A 375 -30.58 1.46 -19.72
CA ASN A 375 -30.86 2.89 -19.71
C ASN A 375 -32.21 3.28 -19.08
N THR A 376 -33.11 2.32 -18.87
CA THR A 376 -34.43 2.57 -18.28
C THR A 376 -34.47 2.27 -16.78
N THR A 377 -33.38 1.78 -16.19
CA THR A 377 -33.30 1.58 -14.73
C THR A 377 -33.27 2.94 -14.02
N PRO A 378 -34.22 3.22 -13.10
CA PRO A 378 -34.20 4.46 -12.33
C PRO A 378 -32.99 4.53 -11.38
N LEU A 379 -32.42 5.73 -11.19
CA LEU A 379 -31.33 5.96 -10.24
C LEU A 379 -31.74 5.66 -8.78
N LYS A 380 -33.01 5.89 -8.46
CA LYS A 380 -33.60 5.65 -7.14
C LYS A 380 -34.78 4.71 -7.28
N LEU A 381 -34.64 3.52 -6.73
CA LEU A 381 -35.71 2.55 -6.53
C LEU A 381 -35.88 2.32 -5.03
N ASN A 382 -37.12 2.25 -4.56
CA ASN A 382 -37.39 1.75 -3.21
C ASN A 382 -37.30 0.20 -3.19
N TYR A 383 -37.24 -0.38 -1.99
CA TYR A 383 -37.02 -1.82 -1.82
C TYR A 383 -38.16 -2.66 -2.43
N ASP A 384 -39.40 -2.22 -2.32
CA ASP A 384 -40.55 -2.95 -2.89
C ASP A 384 -40.56 -2.90 -4.41
N GLN A 385 -40.23 -1.75 -5.01
CA GLN A 385 -40.09 -1.61 -6.45
C GLN A 385 -38.98 -2.52 -6.99
N LEU A 386 -37.83 -2.56 -6.33
CA LEU A 386 -36.74 -3.43 -6.75
C LEU A 386 -37.13 -4.91 -6.65
N LYS A 387 -37.80 -5.30 -5.56
CA LYS A 387 -38.35 -6.65 -5.38
C LYS A 387 -39.33 -6.99 -6.50
N THR A 388 -40.29 -6.10 -6.79
CA THR A 388 -41.27 -6.32 -7.88
C THR A 388 -40.57 -6.49 -9.22
N ILE A 389 -39.56 -5.67 -9.52
CA ILE A 389 -38.79 -5.80 -10.77
C ILE A 389 -38.09 -7.17 -10.81
N LEU A 390 -37.44 -7.60 -9.73
CA LEU A 390 -36.78 -8.91 -9.67
C LEU A 390 -37.77 -10.06 -9.86
N ILE A 391 -38.94 -10.02 -9.22
CA ILE A 391 -39.99 -11.04 -9.40
C ILE A 391 -40.48 -11.07 -10.85
N LEU A 392 -40.68 -9.90 -11.48
CA LEU A 392 -41.10 -9.83 -12.88
C LEU A 392 -40.06 -10.38 -13.86
N GLN A 393 -38.77 -10.30 -13.52
CA GLN A 393 -37.69 -10.76 -14.39
C GLN A 393 -37.33 -12.24 -14.17
N VAL A 394 -37.28 -12.70 -12.92
CA VAL A 394 -36.73 -14.03 -12.58
C VAL A 394 -37.60 -14.82 -11.60
N GLY A 395 -38.80 -14.36 -11.26
CA GLY A 395 -39.67 -15.02 -10.27
C GLY A 395 -40.11 -16.44 -10.64
N ASP A 396 -40.17 -16.76 -11.93
CA ASP A 396 -40.47 -18.12 -12.42
C ASP A 396 -39.28 -19.09 -12.23
N LEU A 397 -38.06 -18.54 -12.09
CA LEU A 397 -36.82 -19.30 -12.00
C LEU A 397 -36.29 -19.35 -10.56
N ILE A 398 -36.36 -18.23 -9.85
CA ILE A 398 -35.77 -18.01 -8.53
C ILE A 398 -36.87 -17.81 -7.49
N PRO A 399 -36.85 -18.57 -6.39
CA PRO A 399 -37.86 -18.45 -5.36
C PRO A 399 -37.80 -17.10 -4.63
N GLU A 400 -38.98 -16.62 -4.21
CA GLU A 400 -39.16 -15.25 -3.69
C GLU A 400 -38.33 -14.98 -2.42
N ASN A 401 -38.05 -16.00 -1.61
CA ASN A 401 -37.21 -15.90 -0.41
C ASN A 401 -35.77 -15.46 -0.71
N SER A 402 -35.17 -15.91 -1.83
CA SER A 402 -33.83 -15.48 -2.25
C SER A 402 -33.86 -14.05 -2.78
N LEU A 403 -34.93 -13.67 -3.50
CA LEU A 403 -35.13 -12.31 -4.02
C LEU A 403 -35.36 -11.29 -2.89
N GLU A 404 -36.00 -11.70 -1.80
CA GLU A 404 -36.17 -10.88 -0.60
C GLU A 404 -34.84 -10.41 0.00
N LYS A 405 -33.82 -11.26 0.02
CA LYS A 405 -32.48 -10.89 0.51
C LYS A 405 -31.79 -9.86 -0.38
N LEU A 406 -32.11 -9.85 -1.68
CA LEU A 406 -31.48 -8.96 -2.66
C LEU A 406 -32.10 -7.55 -2.68
N LYS A 407 -33.32 -7.36 -2.17
CA LYS A 407 -34.02 -6.06 -2.24
C LYS A 407 -33.32 -4.93 -1.47
N LEU A 408 -32.51 -5.26 -0.47
CA LEU A 408 -31.81 -4.31 0.41
C LEU A 408 -30.57 -3.66 -0.24
N VAL A 409 -30.28 -3.97 -1.50
CA VAL A 409 -29.12 -3.40 -2.19
C VAL A 409 -29.31 -1.91 -2.50
N ASN A 410 -28.22 -1.15 -2.50
CA ASN A 410 -28.23 0.25 -2.90
C ASN A 410 -28.61 0.39 -4.38
N SER A 411 -29.76 0.99 -4.67
CA SER A 411 -30.28 1.14 -6.03
C SER A 411 -29.40 2.02 -6.93
N ALA A 412 -28.63 2.97 -6.38
CA ALA A 412 -27.66 3.74 -7.15
C ALA A 412 -26.48 2.87 -7.63
N HIS A 413 -26.10 1.84 -6.86
CA HIS A 413 -25.08 0.88 -7.29
C HIS A 413 -25.59 -0.06 -8.39
N VAL A 414 -26.86 -0.48 -8.31
CA VAL A 414 -27.51 -1.25 -9.39
C VAL A 414 -27.60 -0.42 -10.67
N TYR A 415 -27.97 0.86 -10.56
CA TYR A 415 -27.95 1.81 -11.68
C TYR A 415 -26.56 1.93 -12.33
N SER A 416 -25.51 2.02 -11.52
CA SER A 416 -24.12 2.09 -12.00
C SER A 416 -23.71 0.81 -12.74
N ALA A 417 -24.04 -0.37 -12.19
CA ALA A 417 -23.79 -1.66 -12.84
C ALA A 417 -24.53 -1.80 -14.18
N ASN A 418 -25.80 -1.42 -14.23
CA ASN A 418 -26.58 -1.41 -15.47
C ASN A 418 -25.99 -0.44 -16.50
N GLY A 419 -25.58 0.77 -16.07
CA GLY A 419 -24.92 1.73 -16.94
C GLY A 419 -23.58 1.24 -17.49
N TYR A 420 -22.83 0.46 -16.71
CA TYR A 420 -21.61 -0.22 -17.17
C TYR A 420 -21.93 -1.28 -18.24
N SER A 421 -22.94 -2.13 -18.02
CA SER A 421 -23.41 -3.12 -19.00
C SER A 421 -23.82 -2.48 -20.35
N ALA A 422 -24.48 -1.32 -20.29
CA ALA A 422 -24.87 -0.54 -21.48
C ALA A 422 -23.71 0.22 -22.15
N GLY A 423 -22.50 0.20 -21.61
CA GLY A 423 -21.37 0.99 -22.10
C GLY A 423 -21.47 2.50 -21.82
N LYS A 424 -22.39 2.93 -20.95
CA LYS A 424 -22.53 4.33 -20.51
C LYS A 424 -21.42 4.73 -19.55
N PHE A 425 -21.00 3.81 -18.69
CA PHE A 425 -19.88 4.02 -17.77
C PHE A 425 -18.70 3.15 -18.20
N PRO A 426 -17.48 3.72 -18.30
CA PRO A 426 -16.31 2.96 -18.73
C PRO A 426 -15.86 1.94 -17.67
N GLN A 427 -16.22 2.16 -16.40
CA GLN A 427 -15.81 1.34 -15.26
C GLN A 427 -16.91 1.29 -14.21
N VAL A 428 -16.96 0.21 -13.44
CA VAL A 428 -17.90 0.05 -12.32
C VAL A 428 -17.16 -0.31 -11.03
N ARG A 429 -17.41 0.49 -9.98
CA ARG A 429 -16.83 0.34 -8.64
C ARG A 429 -17.93 0.09 -7.63
N VAL A 430 -18.59 -1.07 -7.74
CA VAL A 430 -19.65 -1.49 -6.82
C VAL A 430 -19.35 -2.90 -6.33
N SER A 431 -19.93 -3.26 -5.18
CA SER A 431 -19.77 -4.58 -4.58
C SER A 431 -20.51 -5.68 -5.35
N LEU A 432 -20.25 -6.94 -4.98
CA LEU A 432 -20.87 -8.12 -5.61
C LEU A 432 -22.41 -8.08 -5.64
N LYS A 433 -23.08 -7.74 -4.53
CA LYS A 433 -24.56 -7.78 -4.43
C LYS A 433 -25.27 -6.92 -5.51
N PRO A 434 -24.87 -5.65 -5.75
CA PRO A 434 -25.37 -4.88 -6.90
C PRO A 434 -25.12 -5.51 -8.26
N LEU A 435 -23.96 -6.16 -8.46
CA LEU A 435 -23.64 -6.84 -9.71
C LEU A 435 -24.51 -8.08 -9.92
N ILE A 436 -24.78 -8.86 -8.85
CA ILE A 436 -25.71 -10.00 -8.90
C ILE A 436 -27.09 -9.52 -9.35
N VAL A 437 -27.62 -8.48 -8.70
CA VAL A 437 -28.93 -7.90 -9.06
C VAL A 437 -28.94 -7.44 -10.51
N SER A 438 -27.92 -6.71 -10.95
CA SER A 438 -27.79 -6.25 -12.33
C SER A 438 -27.78 -7.40 -13.35
N ASN A 439 -27.05 -8.49 -13.07
CA ASN A 439 -27.03 -9.67 -13.92
C ASN A 439 -28.38 -10.41 -13.94
N LEU A 440 -29.07 -10.53 -12.79
CA LEU A 440 -30.41 -11.13 -12.74
C LEU A 440 -31.44 -10.39 -13.60
N LEU A 441 -31.34 -9.06 -13.70
CA LEU A 441 -32.19 -8.26 -14.59
C LEU A 441 -31.98 -8.56 -16.08
N CYS A 442 -30.87 -9.21 -16.44
CA CYS A 442 -30.53 -9.59 -17.82
C CYS A 442 -30.93 -11.04 -18.15
N VAL A 443 -31.25 -11.86 -17.14
CA VAL A 443 -31.45 -13.32 -17.29
C VAL A 443 -32.66 -13.65 -18.17
N SER A 444 -33.78 -12.95 -17.98
CA SER A 444 -35.02 -13.17 -18.76
C SER A 444 -34.82 -13.06 -20.27
N GLU A 445 -33.88 -12.21 -20.68
CA GLU A 445 -33.53 -11.95 -22.08
C GLU A 445 -32.44 -12.90 -22.62
N ASN A 446 -31.79 -13.68 -21.75
CA ASN A 446 -30.61 -14.49 -22.05
C ASN A 446 -30.70 -15.88 -21.42
N GLN A 447 -31.29 -16.85 -22.12
CA GLN A 447 -31.48 -18.22 -21.61
C GLN A 447 -30.17 -18.99 -21.36
N GLN A 448 -29.06 -18.55 -21.93
CA GLN A 448 -27.73 -19.13 -21.72
C GLN A 448 -26.93 -18.43 -20.61
N HIS A 449 -27.58 -17.59 -19.80
CA HIS A 449 -26.90 -16.82 -18.77
C HIS A 449 -26.35 -17.74 -17.65
N PRO A 450 -25.09 -17.60 -17.21
CA PRO A 450 -24.45 -18.47 -16.23
C PRO A 450 -25.24 -18.64 -14.92
N LEU A 451 -25.94 -17.59 -14.47
CA LEU A 451 -26.80 -17.61 -13.27
C LEU A 451 -27.97 -18.60 -13.33
N ILE A 452 -28.34 -19.13 -14.49
CA ILE A 452 -29.44 -20.10 -14.63
C ILE A 452 -29.03 -21.37 -15.37
N LEU A 453 -27.77 -21.46 -15.79
CA LEU A 453 -27.30 -22.55 -16.64
C LEU A 453 -26.89 -23.81 -15.85
N ARG A 454 -26.52 -23.66 -14.57
CA ARG A 454 -26.24 -24.80 -13.66
C ARG A 454 -27.54 -25.41 -13.17
N ASP A 455 -27.61 -26.73 -13.06
CA ASP A 455 -28.79 -27.42 -12.48
C ASP A 455 -29.13 -26.96 -11.05
N LYS A 456 -28.13 -26.48 -10.30
CA LYS A 456 -28.25 -26.04 -8.90
C LYS A 456 -28.34 -24.52 -8.76
N TYR A 457 -28.71 -23.80 -9.81
CA TYR A 457 -28.67 -22.34 -9.89
C TYR A 457 -29.35 -21.61 -8.73
N GLN A 458 -30.47 -22.13 -8.20
CA GLN A 458 -31.14 -21.55 -7.03
C GLN A 458 -30.26 -21.61 -5.77
N LYS A 459 -29.63 -22.77 -5.52
CA LYS A 459 -28.72 -22.96 -4.39
C LYS A 459 -27.42 -22.15 -4.58
N ASP A 460 -26.92 -22.09 -5.81
CA ASP A 460 -25.73 -21.28 -6.12
C ASP A 460 -26.00 -19.79 -5.85
N LEU A 461 -27.20 -19.28 -6.19
CA LEU A 461 -27.60 -17.91 -5.86
C LEU A 461 -27.64 -17.68 -4.34
N ASP A 462 -28.17 -18.62 -3.56
CA ASP A 462 -28.20 -18.50 -2.10
C ASP A 462 -26.78 -18.43 -1.51
N GLN A 463 -25.82 -19.21 -2.04
CA GLN A 463 -24.42 -19.15 -1.60
C GLN A 463 -23.72 -17.85 -2.03
N LEU A 464 -24.02 -17.32 -3.22
CA LEU A 464 -23.54 -16.01 -3.65
C LEU A 464 -24.06 -14.88 -2.73
N ILE A 465 -25.32 -14.97 -2.32
CA ILE A 465 -25.92 -14.02 -1.36
C ILE A 465 -25.26 -14.17 0.01
N GLU A 466 -25.01 -15.40 0.47
CA GLU A 466 -24.36 -15.67 1.75
C GLU A 466 -22.94 -15.06 1.81
N ILE A 467 -22.14 -15.17 0.75
CA ILE A 467 -20.83 -14.50 0.65
C ILE A 467 -20.97 -12.98 0.85
N CYS A 468 -22.00 -12.37 0.25
CA CYS A 468 -22.25 -10.94 0.38
C CYS A 468 -22.66 -10.54 1.80
N GLU A 469 -23.42 -11.38 2.51
CA GLU A 469 -23.94 -11.10 3.85
C GLU A 469 -22.86 -11.28 4.92
N ARG A 470 -22.16 -12.42 4.90
CA ARG A 470 -21.10 -12.75 5.87
C ARG A 470 -19.95 -11.74 5.87
N ARG A 471 -19.63 -11.15 4.72
CA ARG A 471 -18.64 -10.06 4.63
C ARG A 471 -19.10 -8.77 5.28
N ASN A 472 -20.41 -8.48 5.28
CA ASN A 472 -20.93 -7.28 5.95
C ASN A 472 -20.98 -7.47 7.46
N ASP A 473 -21.18 -8.70 7.93
CA ASP A 473 -21.10 -9.06 9.34
C ASP A 473 -19.67 -8.96 9.88
N GLY A 474 -18.64 -9.29 9.10
CA GLY A 474 -17.23 -9.05 9.53
C GLY A 474 -16.81 -7.57 9.56
N ASN A 475 -17.57 -6.65 8.95
CA ASN A 475 -17.25 -5.21 8.91
C ASN A 475 -18.06 -4.36 9.92
N HIS A 476 -19.05 -4.95 10.57
CA HIS A 476 -19.85 -4.33 11.62
C HIS A 476 -19.76 -5.22 12.85
N ASP A 477 -19.79 -4.66 14.06
CA ASP A 477 -19.66 -5.39 15.33
C ASP A 477 -20.92 -6.24 15.61
N SER A 478 -21.32 -7.12 14.67
CA SER A 478 -22.39 -8.11 14.82
C SER A 478 -21.75 -9.38 15.35
N GLY A 479 -22.01 -9.70 16.63
CA GLY A 479 -21.41 -10.83 17.36
C GLY A 479 -21.72 -12.25 16.85
N GLU A 480 -22.00 -12.43 15.56
CA GLU A 480 -22.02 -13.74 14.88
C GLU A 480 -20.70 -13.95 14.13
N GLU A 481 -19.73 -14.50 14.85
CA GLU A 481 -18.44 -14.92 14.30
C GLU A 481 -18.64 -16.07 13.28
N VAL A 482 -18.28 -15.84 12.01
CA VAL A 482 -18.28 -16.86 10.94
C VAL A 482 -17.28 -17.96 11.28
N ASP A 483 -17.70 -19.23 11.33
CA ASP A 483 -16.76 -20.31 11.60
C ASP A 483 -15.87 -20.66 10.39
N ILE A 484 -14.70 -21.27 10.68
CA ILE A 484 -13.71 -21.65 9.66
C ILE A 484 -14.31 -22.60 8.62
N SER A 485 -15.16 -23.54 9.02
CA SER A 485 -15.79 -24.49 8.10
C SER A 485 -16.68 -23.79 7.08
N THR A 486 -17.44 -22.79 7.51
CA THR A 486 -18.32 -21.99 6.66
C THR A 486 -17.49 -21.18 5.68
N ALA A 487 -16.42 -20.52 6.14
CA ALA A 487 -15.51 -19.77 5.28
C ALA A 487 -14.84 -20.65 4.21
N LEU A 488 -14.38 -21.84 4.59
CA LEU A 488 -13.80 -22.81 3.66
C LEU A 488 -14.85 -23.31 2.65
N ASN A 489 -16.04 -23.69 3.10
CA ASN A 489 -17.13 -24.13 2.21
C ASN A 489 -17.51 -23.05 1.18
N LEU A 490 -17.59 -21.78 1.60
CA LEU A 490 -17.89 -20.66 0.70
C LEU A 490 -16.74 -20.41 -0.29
N SER A 491 -15.49 -20.62 0.13
CA SER A 491 -14.33 -20.53 -0.78
C SER A 491 -14.32 -21.66 -1.82
N GLU A 492 -14.71 -22.88 -1.43
CA GLU A 492 -14.83 -24.01 -2.36
C GLU A 492 -15.95 -23.78 -3.36
N PHE A 493 -17.10 -23.30 -2.89
CA PHE A 493 -18.18 -22.88 -3.78
C PHE A 493 -17.72 -21.80 -4.76
N THR A 494 -16.98 -20.79 -4.27
CA THR A 494 -16.48 -19.71 -5.13
C THR A 494 -15.56 -20.24 -6.23
N LEU A 495 -14.64 -21.13 -5.89
CA LEU A 495 -13.74 -21.77 -6.85
C LEU A 495 -14.53 -22.62 -7.86
N ASP A 496 -15.44 -23.49 -7.40
CA ASP A 496 -16.28 -24.31 -8.27
C ASP A 496 -17.13 -23.48 -9.23
N TRP A 497 -17.74 -22.40 -8.74
CA TRP A 497 -18.57 -21.51 -9.55
C TRP A 497 -17.76 -20.75 -10.60
N ILE A 498 -16.56 -20.25 -10.23
CA ILE A 498 -15.67 -19.57 -11.18
C ILE A 498 -15.13 -20.56 -12.20
N SER A 499 -14.73 -21.77 -11.80
CA SER A 499 -14.29 -22.83 -12.72
C SER A 499 -15.37 -23.12 -13.76
N PHE A 500 -16.61 -23.31 -13.33
CA PHE A 500 -17.76 -23.46 -14.22
C PHE A 500 -17.93 -22.26 -15.18
N TYR A 501 -17.92 -21.04 -14.65
CA TYR A 501 -18.15 -19.85 -15.47
C TYR A 501 -17.07 -19.69 -16.55
N THR A 502 -15.82 -19.84 -16.13
CA THR A 502 -14.66 -19.67 -17.00
C THR A 502 -14.57 -20.79 -18.05
N ALA A 503 -15.04 -22.01 -17.73
CA ALA A 503 -15.19 -23.11 -18.68
C ALA A 503 -16.30 -22.91 -19.74
N ILE A 504 -17.32 -22.09 -19.48
CA ILE A 504 -18.35 -21.76 -20.49
C ILE A 504 -17.85 -20.70 -21.47
N GLU A 505 -16.95 -19.83 -21.03
CA GLU A 505 -16.38 -18.77 -21.86
C GLU A 505 -15.21 -19.24 -22.73
N ALA A 506 -14.55 -20.34 -22.31
CA ALA A 506 -13.46 -20.98 -23.03
C ALA A 506 -13.94 -21.64 -24.33
#